data_AF-A0A5C7ZIJ4-F1
#
_entry.id   AF-A0A5C7ZIJ4-F1
#
_cell.length_a   1.000
_cell.length_b   1.000
_cell.length_c   1.000
_cell.angle_alpha   90.00
_cell.angle_beta   90.00
_cell.angle_gamma   90.00
#
_symmetry.space_group_name_H-M   'P 1'
#
loop_
_entity.id
_entity.type
_entity.pdbx_description
1 polymer ?
#
loop_
_entity_poly.entity_id
_entity_poly.type
_entity_poly.pdbx_seq_one_letter_code
_entity_poly.pdbx_strand_id
1 'polypeptide(L)' 'MSRIFAPRLPALILLATLTAATHAATAPSFADDEQVVAFARDLEQRHGFNADELLGQFAQ' A
#
# COMPACT_ATOMS: atom_id res chain seq x y z
N MET A 1 34.92 -25.37 28.20
CA MET A 1 34.93 -25.16 26.74
C MET A 1 33.59 -25.65 26.21
N SER A 2 32.75 -24.75 25.70
CA SER A 2 31.71 -24.95 24.67
C SER A 2 30.57 -23.97 24.87
N ARG A 3 30.62 -22.92 24.06
CA ARG A 3 29.61 -21.89 23.85
C ARG A 3 28.49 -22.54 23.03
N ILE A 4 27.27 -22.63 23.58
CA ILE A 4 26.08 -22.92 22.77
C ILE A 4 25.20 -21.68 22.88
N PHE A 5 25.55 -20.72 22.02
CA PHE A 5 24.93 -19.42 21.90
C PHE A 5 23.52 -19.59 21.32
N ALA A 6 22.56 -18.90 21.92
CA ALA A 6 21.14 -18.88 21.60
C ALA A 6 20.83 -18.84 20.09
N PRO A 7 20.12 -19.84 19.51
CA PRO A 7 19.66 -19.77 18.11
C PRO A 7 18.43 -18.85 17.94
N ARG A 8 17.94 -18.22 19.03
CA ARG A 8 16.69 -17.43 19.04
C ARG A 8 16.89 -15.94 18.77
N LEU A 9 18.10 -15.42 18.96
CA LEU A 9 18.45 -14.03 18.65
C LEU A 9 18.39 -13.70 17.14
N PRO A 10 18.96 -14.52 16.23
CA PRO A 10 18.92 -14.18 14.80
C PRO A 10 17.51 -14.22 14.22
N ALA A 11 16.66 -15.14 14.69
CA ALA A 11 15.26 -15.24 14.25
C ALA A 11 14.43 -14.00 14.65
N LEU A 12 14.64 -13.48 15.86
CA LEU A 12 13.98 -12.25 16.33
C LEU A 12 14.47 -11.01 15.57
N ILE A 13 15.76 -10.95 15.23
CA ILE A 13 16.32 -9.87 14.41
C ILE A 13 15.76 -9.93 12.99
N LEU A 14 15.67 -11.12 12.38
CA LEU A 14 15.08 -11.30 11.06
C LEU A 14 13.61 -10.84 11.02
N LEU A 15 12.83 -11.22 12.03
CA LEU A 15 11.42 -10.83 12.13
C LEU A 15 11.25 -9.32 12.30
N ALA A 16 12.09 -8.67 13.12
CA ALA A 16 12.09 -7.23 13.31
C ALA A 16 12.47 -6.46 12.03
N THR A 17 13.44 -6.96 11.26
CA THR A 17 13.81 -6.37 9.96
C THR A 17 12.71 -6.50 8.91
N LEU A 18 11.90 -7.57 8.96
CA LEU A 18 10.80 -7.79 8.02
C LEU A 18 9.61 -6.84 8.26
N THR A 19 9.31 -6.51 9.52
CA THR A 19 8.31 -5.51 9.89
C THR A 19 8.74 -4.07 9.62
N ALA A 20 10.05 -3.79 9.61
CA ALA A 20 10.55 -2.46 9.24
C ALA A 20 10.43 -2.21 7.73
N ALA A 21 10.56 -3.25 6.91
CA ALA A 21 10.41 -3.20 5.46
C ALA A 21 8.96 -3.04 4.98
N THR A 22 7.98 -3.14 5.87
CA THR A 22 6.55 -2.90 5.59
C THR A 22 6.11 -1.47 5.90
N HIS A 23 7.05 -0.54 6.03
CA HIS A 23 6.74 0.87 5.78
C HIS A 23 6.44 1.01 4.28
N ALA A 24 5.20 0.69 3.91
CA ALA A 24 4.57 1.26 2.74
C ALA A 24 4.67 2.76 2.93
N ALA A 25 5.69 3.37 2.32
CA ALA A 25 5.72 4.79 2.11
C ALA A 25 4.33 5.15 1.56
N THR A 26 3.68 6.14 2.17
CA THR A 26 2.42 6.70 1.66
C THR A 26 2.64 7.01 0.19
N ALA A 27 2.26 6.08 -0.67
CA ALA A 27 2.45 6.22 -2.09
C ALA A 27 1.53 7.36 -2.51
N PRO A 28 1.96 8.24 -3.43
CA PRO A 28 1.06 9.22 -4.01
C PRO A 28 -0.19 8.46 -4.51
N SER A 29 -1.35 8.83 -3.97
CA SER A 29 -2.59 8.17 -4.33
C SER A 29 -2.94 8.54 -5.77
N PHE A 30 -3.38 7.56 -6.56
CA PHE A 30 -3.92 7.83 -7.88
C PHE A 30 -5.18 8.72 -7.82
N ALA A 31 -5.89 8.72 -6.68
CA ALA A 31 -7.07 9.55 -6.51
C ALA A 31 -6.77 11.07 -6.44
N ASP A 32 -5.53 11.45 -6.15
CA ASP A 32 -5.11 12.87 -6.13
C ASP A 32 -4.72 13.39 -7.52
N ASP A 33 -4.67 12.54 -8.55
CA ASP A 33 -4.33 12.95 -9.91
C ASP A 33 -5.57 13.49 -10.66
N GLU A 34 -5.49 14.73 -11.15
CA GLU A 34 -6.56 15.36 -11.93
C GLU A 34 -6.95 14.56 -13.18
N GLN A 35 -6.03 13.80 -13.78
CA GLN A 35 -6.31 12.91 -14.91
C GLN A 35 -7.25 11.76 -14.51
N VAL A 36 -7.09 11.24 -13.28
CA VAL A 36 -7.88 10.12 -12.75
C VAL A 36 -9.28 10.60 -12.37
N VAL A 37 -9.38 11.80 -11.80
CA VAL A 37 -10.68 12.46 -11.54
C VAL A 37 -11.44 12.70 -12.85
N ALA A 38 -10.76 13.19 -13.89
CA ALA A 38 -11.36 13.38 -15.21
C ALA A 38 -11.81 12.05 -15.84
N PHE A 39 -11.03 10.98 -15.68
CA PHE A 39 -11.40 9.65 -16.16
C PHE A 39 -12.64 9.09 -15.44
N ALA A 40 -12.68 9.18 -14.11
CA ALA A 40 -13.83 8.73 -13.33
C ALA A 40 -15.11 9.50 -13.73
N ARG A 41 -14.99 10.80 -14.00
CA ARG A 41 -16.08 11.64 -14.50
C ARG A 41 -16.50 11.30 -15.93
N ASP A 42 -15.58 10.95 -16.81
CA ASP A 42 -15.91 10.48 -18.17
C ASP A 42 -16.68 9.15 -18.12
N LEU A 43 -16.28 8.23 -17.25
CA LEU A 43 -16.98 6.96 -17.05
C LEU A 43 -18.38 7.15 -16.45
N GLU A 44 -18.54 8.07 -15.50
CA GLU A 44 -19.87 8.41 -14.98
C GLU A 44 -20.78 8.94 -16.09
N GLN A 45 -20.30 9.88 -16.90
CA GLN A 45 -21.10 10.51 -17.95
C GLN A 45 -21.46 9.55 -19.10
N ARG A 46 -20.54 8.68 -19.50
CA ARG A 46 -20.71 7.83 -20.69
C ARG A 46 -21.31 6.48 -20.38
N HIS A 47 -21.07 5.96 -19.17
CA HIS A 47 -21.39 4.59 -18.80
C HIS A 47 -22.23 4.50 -17.52
N GLY A 48 -22.47 5.61 -16.82
CA GLY A 48 -23.27 5.63 -15.59
C GLY A 48 -22.55 5.05 -14.37
N PHE A 49 -21.22 4.95 -14.41
CA PHE A 49 -20.42 4.55 -13.23
C PHE A 49 -20.52 5.60 -12.12
N ASN A 50 -20.35 5.19 -10.86
CA ASN A 50 -20.22 6.12 -9.75
C ASN A 50 -18.75 6.58 -9.64
N ALA A 51 -18.48 7.85 -9.97
CA ALA A 51 -17.12 8.39 -9.95
C ALA A 51 -16.49 8.38 -8.56
N ASP A 52 -17.28 8.63 -7.50
CA ASP A 52 -16.82 8.67 -6.12
C ASP A 52 -16.44 7.27 -5.59
N GLU A 53 -17.21 6.23 -5.93
CA GLU A 53 -16.83 4.85 -5.61
C GLU A 53 -15.55 4.44 -6.35
N LEU A 54 -15.41 4.84 -7.62
CA LEU A 54 -14.23 4.53 -8.43
C LEU A 54 -12.97 5.23 -7.91
N LEU A 55 -13.09 6.50 -7.52
CA LEU A 55 -12.02 7.26 -6.89
C LEU A 55 -11.65 6.70 -5.52
N GLY A 56 -12.63 6.23 -4.75
CA GLY A 56 -12.41 5.50 -3.49
C GLY A 56 -11.55 4.24 -3.69
N GLN A 57 -11.74 3.52 -4.80
CA GLN A 57 -10.91 2.35 -5.14
C GLN A 57 -9.49 2.74 -5.57
N PHE A 58 -9.31 3.89 -6.23
CA PHE A 58 -7.98 4.42 -6.55
C PHE A 58 -7.23 4.98 -5.33
N ALA A 59 -7.95 5.23 -4.23
CA ALA A 59 -7.40 5.71 -2.97
C ALA A 59 -6.97 4.58 -1.99
N GLN A 60 -7.34 3.33 -2.27
CA GLN A 60 -6.94 2.14 -1.50
C GLN A 60 -5.57 1.62 -1.89
#